data_AF-A0AAV8WME8-F1
#
_entry.id   AF-A0AAV8WME8-F1
#
_cell.length_a   1.000
_cell.length_b   1.000
_cell.length_c   1.000
_cell.angle_alpha   90.00
_cell.angle_beta   90.00
_cell.angle_gamma   90.00
#
_symmetry.space_group_name_H-M   'P 1'
#
loop_
_entity.id
_entity.type
_entity.pdbx_description
1 polymer ?
#
loop_
_entity_poly.entity_id
_entity_poly.type
_entity_poly.pdbx_seq_one_letter_code
_entity_poly.pdbx_strand_id
1 'polypeptide(L)'
;MDRAYRKRRRVSENQEIEDRLESLILRVGEKSTSSLESNLEGLASVLEADLSTFRAKILRILTDCAIKMPEKCTIYTTLVGLLNAKNFNFGGEFVEYMVKTFKESLKNCKWDAARYALRFLADLVNCHVISATSLLQLLDNMIDTANEDNVPQVRRDWYVFAILSTLPWVGRELYEKKEKVLEHLLIQIEVFLNKRTKKHHNALRVWAVDTPHPQEEYLDCLWSQVRKLRQDNWAEKHIPRPYLAFDSILCEALQHNLPSILPPPHHDSYQYPMPWVIYR
;
A
#
# COMPACT_ATOMS: atom_id res chain seq x y z
N MET A 1 34.49 -47.28 18.67
CA MET A 1 34.62 -46.45 17.47
C MET A 1 33.23 -46.27 16.92
N ASP A 2 32.65 -45.06 16.95
CA ASP A 2 31.61 -44.66 16.00
C ASP A 2 31.33 -43.16 16.15
N ARG A 3 32.13 -42.36 15.44
CA ARG A 3 31.82 -40.94 15.21
C ARG A 3 31.02 -40.89 13.92
N ALA A 4 29.69 -40.93 14.07
CA ALA A 4 28.76 -40.65 12.98
C ALA A 4 29.04 -39.23 12.44
N TYR A 5 29.68 -39.17 11.28
CA TYR A 5 29.82 -37.97 10.48
C TYR A 5 28.42 -37.47 10.10
N ARG A 6 27.88 -36.50 10.84
CA ARG A 6 26.76 -35.69 10.37
C ARG A 6 27.24 -34.93 9.14
N LYS A 7 26.92 -35.46 7.94
CA LYS A 7 27.03 -34.74 6.67
C LYS A 7 26.20 -33.46 6.80
N ARG A 8 26.86 -32.31 7.03
CA ARG A 8 26.22 -31.00 6.85
C ARG A 8 25.70 -30.96 5.42
N ARG A 9 24.38 -30.83 5.27
CA ARG A 9 23.72 -30.66 3.97
C ARG A 9 24.35 -29.41 3.33
N ARG A 10 25.09 -29.58 2.23
CA ARG A 10 25.62 -28.45 1.45
C ARG A 10 24.42 -27.66 0.94
N VAL A 11 24.36 -26.38 1.31
CA VAL A 11 23.41 -25.43 0.71
C VAL A 11 23.81 -25.29 -0.77
N SER A 12 22.83 -25.33 -1.68
CA SER A 12 23.12 -25.15 -3.11
C SER A 12 23.49 -23.70 -3.39
N GLU A 13 24.39 -23.44 -4.33
CA GLU A 13 24.78 -22.07 -4.74
C GLU A 13 23.56 -21.17 -5.03
N ASN A 14 22.52 -21.70 -5.66
CA ASN A 14 21.27 -20.96 -5.90
C ASN A 14 20.59 -20.49 -4.60
N GLN A 15 20.64 -21.29 -3.53
CA GLN A 15 20.03 -20.91 -2.26
C GLN A 15 20.85 -19.81 -1.58
N GLU A 16 22.18 -19.83 -1.70
CA GLU A 16 23.03 -18.75 -1.18
C GLU A 16 22.78 -17.43 -1.90
N ILE A 17 22.53 -17.48 -3.22
CA ILE A 17 22.15 -16.28 -4.00
C ILE A 17 20.76 -15.79 -3.60
N GLU A 18 19.78 -16.67 -3.44
CA GLU A 18 18.44 -16.27 -2.95
C GLU A 18 18.50 -15.59 -1.59
N ASP A 19 19.26 -16.15 -0.65
CA ASP A 19 19.42 -15.60 0.71
C ASP A 19 20.14 -14.24 0.65
N ARG A 20 21.09 -14.07 -0.26
CA ARG A 20 21.76 -12.78 -0.51
C ARG A 20 20.80 -11.75 -1.09
N LEU A 21 19.98 -12.10 -2.08
CA LEU A 21 18.99 -11.19 -2.68
C LEU A 21 17.97 -10.75 -1.63
N GLU A 22 17.49 -11.69 -0.81
CA GLU A 22 16.59 -11.40 0.31
C GLU A 22 17.22 -10.44 1.31
N SER A 23 18.48 -10.68 1.69
CA SER A 23 19.22 -9.77 2.59
C SER A 23 19.37 -8.36 2.00
N LEU A 24 19.71 -8.24 0.71
CA LEU A 24 19.86 -6.93 0.05
C LEU A 24 18.54 -6.15 0.01
N ILE A 25 17.44 -6.81 -0.33
CA ILE A 25 16.11 -6.18 -0.38
C ILE A 25 15.65 -5.78 1.03
N LEU A 26 15.88 -6.61 2.05
CA LEU A 26 15.44 -6.27 3.42
C LEU A 26 16.24 -5.10 4.00
N ARG A 27 17.53 -4.98 3.66
CA ARG A 27 18.43 -3.97 4.22
C ARG A 27 18.43 -2.63 3.48
N VAL A 28 17.85 -2.53 2.28
CA VAL A 28 17.78 -1.25 1.55
C VAL A 28 17.03 -0.21 2.39
N GLY A 29 17.58 0.99 2.56
CA GLY A 29 17.01 2.01 3.46
C GLY A 29 17.53 1.99 4.90
N GLU A 30 18.35 1.01 5.29
CA GLU A 30 19.11 1.06 6.53
C GLU A 30 20.30 2.03 6.43
N LYS A 31 20.95 2.31 7.57
CA LYS A 31 22.17 3.13 7.61
C LYS A 31 23.23 2.55 6.68
N SER A 32 23.70 3.37 5.74
CA SER A 32 24.72 3.03 4.75
C SER A 32 25.73 4.17 4.64
N THR A 33 26.91 3.86 4.09
CA THR A 33 27.91 4.87 3.71
C THR A 33 27.54 5.60 2.43
N SER A 34 26.66 5.01 1.61
CA SER A 34 26.17 5.58 0.33
C SER A 34 24.76 6.13 0.49
N SER A 35 24.37 7.06 -0.39
CA SER A 35 23.03 7.64 -0.37
C SER A 35 21.94 6.60 -0.66
N LEU A 36 20.69 6.89 -0.24
CA LEU A 36 19.56 5.99 -0.49
C LEU A 36 19.34 5.79 -1.99
N GLU A 37 19.52 6.85 -2.78
CA GLU A 37 19.38 6.84 -4.22
C GLU A 37 20.39 5.88 -4.86
N SER A 38 21.67 6.02 -4.52
CA SER A 38 22.72 5.12 -5.03
C SER A 38 22.47 3.66 -4.63
N ASN A 39 22.01 3.41 -3.40
CA ASN A 39 21.68 2.06 -2.95
C ASN A 39 20.47 1.48 -3.74
N LEU A 40 19.45 2.29 -4.04
CA LEU A 40 18.26 1.88 -4.80
C LEU A 40 18.62 1.55 -6.26
N GLU A 41 19.39 2.42 -6.91
CA GLU A 41 19.82 2.22 -8.30
C GLU A 41 20.73 0.99 -8.45
N GLY A 42 21.69 0.84 -7.53
CA GLY A 42 22.55 -0.34 -7.46
C GLY A 42 21.77 -1.62 -7.23
N LEU A 43 20.81 -1.61 -6.28
CA LEU A 43 19.97 -2.77 -6.01
C LEU A 43 19.07 -3.12 -7.20
N ALA A 44 18.47 -2.13 -7.87
CA ALA A 44 17.65 -2.37 -9.06
C ALA A 44 18.46 -3.07 -10.15
N SER A 45 19.72 -2.68 -10.36
CA SER A 45 20.61 -3.30 -11.35
C SER A 45 21.03 -4.73 -10.96
N VAL A 46 21.27 -4.99 -9.67
CA VAL A 46 21.55 -6.35 -9.18
C VAL A 46 20.34 -7.26 -9.38
N LEU A 47 19.15 -6.80 -8.99
CA LEU A 47 17.93 -7.59 -9.12
C LEU A 47 17.60 -7.87 -10.60
N GLU A 48 17.75 -6.88 -11.47
CA GLU A 48 17.56 -7.03 -12.92
C GLU A 48 18.41 -8.16 -13.51
N ALA A 49 19.70 -8.21 -13.18
CA ALA A 49 20.63 -9.24 -13.67
C ALA A 49 20.18 -10.66 -13.25
N ASP A 50 19.60 -10.77 -12.05
CA ASP A 50 19.15 -12.03 -11.45
C ASP A 50 17.68 -12.39 -11.80
N LEU A 51 16.92 -11.51 -12.48
CA LEU A 51 15.52 -11.75 -12.86
C LEU A 51 15.32 -12.95 -13.79
N SER A 52 16.35 -13.39 -14.53
CA SER A 52 16.24 -14.56 -15.40
C SER A 52 16.13 -15.88 -14.62
N THR A 53 16.77 -15.93 -13.45
CA THR A 53 16.90 -17.16 -12.64
C THR A 53 16.03 -17.11 -11.39
N PHE A 54 15.95 -15.95 -10.72
CA PHE A 54 15.35 -15.81 -9.40
C PHE A 54 14.04 -14.99 -9.40
N ARG A 55 13.40 -14.84 -10.57
CA ARG A 55 12.19 -14.01 -10.76
C ARG A 55 11.12 -14.22 -9.68
N ALA A 56 10.69 -15.48 -9.50
CA ALA A 56 9.63 -15.83 -8.58
C ALA A 56 9.99 -15.51 -7.12
N LYS A 57 11.26 -15.69 -6.74
CA LYS A 57 11.76 -15.36 -5.41
C LYS A 57 11.76 -13.84 -5.20
N ILE A 58 12.26 -13.07 -6.17
CA ILE A 58 12.29 -11.59 -6.11
C ILE A 58 10.87 -11.02 -6.00
N LEU A 59 9.94 -11.48 -6.86
CA LEU A 59 8.52 -11.10 -6.81
C LEU A 59 7.92 -11.35 -5.41
N ARG A 60 8.18 -12.52 -4.83
CA ARG A 60 7.69 -12.90 -3.50
C ARG A 60 8.28 -12.01 -2.41
N ILE A 61 9.59 -11.76 -2.42
CA ILE A 61 10.25 -10.92 -1.40
C ILE A 61 9.72 -9.48 -1.46
N LEU A 62 9.65 -8.87 -2.65
CA LEU A 62 9.17 -7.50 -2.78
C LEU A 62 7.70 -7.35 -2.35
N THR A 63 6.87 -8.33 -2.68
CA THR A 63 5.48 -8.39 -2.22
C THR A 63 5.40 -8.54 -0.71
N ASP A 64 6.21 -9.41 -0.11
CA ASP A 64 6.28 -9.57 1.34
C ASP A 64 6.73 -8.26 2.02
N CYS A 65 7.71 -7.55 1.46
CA CYS A 65 8.14 -6.23 1.95
C CYS A 65 7.02 -5.20 1.90
N ALA A 66 6.24 -5.15 0.82
CA ALA A 66 5.10 -4.24 0.68
C ALA A 66 4.06 -4.41 1.81
N ILE A 67 3.88 -5.64 2.31
CA ILE A 67 2.89 -5.96 3.33
C ILE A 67 3.46 -5.92 4.75
N LYS A 68 4.68 -6.43 4.94
CA LYS A 68 5.29 -6.63 6.26
C LYS A 68 6.11 -5.44 6.75
N MET A 69 6.51 -4.53 5.85
CA MET A 69 7.32 -3.35 6.16
C MET A 69 6.68 -2.06 5.63
N PRO A 70 5.43 -1.75 6.01
CA PRO A 70 4.70 -0.58 5.50
C PRO A 70 5.38 0.76 5.85
N GLU A 71 6.26 0.80 6.84
CA GLU A 71 7.09 1.95 7.20
C GLU A 71 8.16 2.29 6.16
N LYS A 72 8.53 1.32 5.31
CA LYS A 72 9.46 1.48 4.19
C LYS A 72 8.76 1.53 2.82
N CYS A 73 7.44 1.80 2.81
CA CYS A 73 6.60 1.78 1.61
C CYS A 73 7.25 2.51 0.41
N THR A 74 7.62 3.77 0.58
CA THR A 74 8.14 4.61 -0.53
C THR A 74 9.52 4.17 -1.04
N ILE A 75 10.29 3.45 -0.22
CA ILE A 75 11.58 2.86 -0.63
C ILE A 75 11.31 1.70 -1.60
N TYR A 76 10.39 0.82 -1.23
CA TYR A 76 10.06 -0.35 -2.01
C TYR A 76 9.28 -0.02 -3.29
N THR A 77 8.37 0.96 -3.26
CA THR A 77 7.70 1.43 -4.48
C THR A 77 8.69 2.07 -5.45
N THR A 78 9.66 2.86 -4.96
CA THR A 78 10.75 3.40 -5.80
C THR A 78 11.56 2.28 -6.45
N LEU A 79 11.95 1.25 -5.68
CA LEU A 79 12.69 0.10 -6.21
C LEU A 79 11.89 -0.63 -7.31
N VAL A 80 10.60 -0.84 -7.10
CA VAL A 80 9.70 -1.43 -8.11
C VAL A 80 9.58 -0.53 -9.34
N GLY A 81 9.52 0.80 -9.15
CA GLY A 81 9.56 1.78 -10.25
C GLY A 81 10.80 1.65 -11.12
N LEU A 82 11.98 1.59 -10.49
CA LEU A 82 13.25 1.40 -11.19
C LEU A 82 13.31 0.05 -11.92
N LEU A 83 12.80 -1.02 -11.31
CA LEU A 83 12.71 -2.33 -11.96
C LEU A 83 11.73 -2.35 -13.13
N ASN A 84 10.59 -1.66 -13.03
CA ASN A 84 9.65 -1.51 -14.14
C ASN A 84 10.27 -0.75 -15.31
N ALA A 85 11.01 0.33 -15.04
CA ALA A 85 11.72 1.09 -16.07
C ALA A 85 12.77 0.23 -16.81
N LYS A 86 13.45 -0.66 -16.10
CA LYS A 86 14.42 -1.62 -16.68
C LYS A 86 13.75 -2.80 -17.38
N ASN A 87 12.62 -3.29 -16.85
CA ASN A 87 11.92 -4.48 -17.35
C ASN A 87 10.41 -4.34 -17.15
N PHE A 88 9.73 -3.86 -18.19
CA PHE A 88 8.28 -3.65 -18.19
C PHE A 88 7.48 -4.92 -17.87
N ASN A 89 7.92 -6.08 -18.39
CA ASN A 89 7.24 -7.37 -18.14
C ASN A 89 7.28 -7.75 -16.66
N PHE A 90 8.43 -7.56 -16.00
CA PHE A 90 8.53 -7.77 -14.57
C PHE A 90 7.61 -6.83 -13.77
N GLY A 91 7.52 -5.56 -14.17
CA GLY A 91 6.57 -4.61 -13.58
C GLY A 91 5.13 -5.11 -13.66
N GLY A 92 4.73 -5.66 -14.80
CA GLY A 92 3.40 -6.25 -15.00
C GLY A 92 3.16 -7.47 -14.10
N GLU A 93 4.10 -8.43 -14.10
CA GLU A 93 4.05 -9.61 -13.23
C GLU A 93 3.97 -9.23 -11.74
N PHE A 94 4.70 -8.20 -11.33
CA PHE A 94 4.66 -7.69 -9.96
C PHE A 94 3.29 -7.08 -9.61
N VAL A 95 2.72 -6.26 -10.49
CA VAL A 95 1.39 -5.68 -10.29
C VAL A 95 0.33 -6.77 -10.19
N GLU A 96 0.37 -7.78 -11.08
CA GLU A 96 -0.54 -8.93 -11.02
C GLU A 96 -0.42 -9.70 -9.69
N TYR A 97 0.81 -9.94 -9.24
CA TYR A 97 1.06 -10.64 -7.97
C TYR A 97 0.55 -9.84 -6.77
N MET A 98 0.81 -8.52 -6.73
CA MET A 98 0.28 -7.62 -5.70
C MET A 98 -1.24 -7.57 -5.68
N VAL A 99 -1.89 -7.52 -6.84
CA VAL A 99 -3.36 -7.57 -6.95
C VAL A 99 -3.91 -8.89 -6.44
N LYS A 100 -3.27 -10.01 -6.77
CA LYS A 100 -3.63 -11.32 -6.22
C LYS A 100 -3.51 -11.33 -4.70
N THR A 101 -2.40 -10.83 -4.15
CA THR A 101 -2.19 -10.72 -2.69
C THR A 101 -3.22 -9.82 -2.02
N PHE A 102 -3.60 -8.70 -2.63
CA PHE A 102 -4.66 -7.83 -2.14
C PHE A 102 -6.01 -8.56 -2.07
N LYS A 103 -6.43 -9.22 -3.16
CA LYS A 103 -7.68 -9.99 -3.23
C LYS A 103 -7.70 -11.15 -2.22
N GLU A 104 -6.59 -11.88 -2.09
CA GLU A 104 -6.45 -12.95 -1.10
C GLU A 104 -6.50 -12.43 0.33
N SER A 105 -5.94 -11.25 0.59
CA SER A 105 -6.00 -10.63 1.92
C SER A 105 -7.44 -10.25 2.29
N LEU A 106 -8.21 -9.68 1.37
CA LEU A 106 -9.64 -9.40 1.57
C LEU A 106 -10.44 -10.67 1.85
N LYS A 107 -10.27 -11.70 1.01
CA LYS A 107 -10.98 -12.99 1.15
C LYS A 107 -10.70 -13.68 2.48
N ASN A 108 -9.47 -13.56 2.97
CA ASN A 108 -9.02 -14.18 4.22
C ASN A 108 -9.17 -13.26 5.44
N CYS A 109 -9.89 -12.15 5.33
CA CYS A 109 -10.08 -11.17 6.42
C CYS A 109 -8.76 -10.62 7.00
N LYS A 110 -7.69 -10.57 6.20
CA LYS A 110 -6.39 -9.97 6.57
C LYS A 110 -6.42 -8.46 6.25
N TRP A 111 -7.21 -7.72 7.01
CA TRP A 111 -7.54 -6.32 6.72
C TRP A 111 -6.35 -5.37 6.73
N ASP A 112 -5.40 -5.54 7.66
CA ASP A 112 -4.18 -4.72 7.65
C ASP A 112 -3.31 -5.01 6.42
N ALA A 113 -3.13 -6.29 6.08
CA ALA A 113 -2.39 -6.66 4.88
C ALA A 113 -3.05 -6.10 3.61
N ALA A 114 -4.39 -6.17 3.51
CA ALA A 114 -5.12 -5.59 2.39
C ALA A 114 -4.94 -4.06 2.32
N ARG A 115 -4.96 -3.37 3.46
CA ARG A 115 -4.72 -1.91 3.52
C ARG A 115 -3.30 -1.54 3.11
N TYR A 116 -2.30 -2.30 3.54
CA TYR A 116 -0.90 -2.06 3.15
C TYR A 116 -0.68 -2.34 1.66
N ALA A 117 -1.29 -3.40 1.12
CA ALA A 117 -1.28 -3.67 -0.31
C ALA A 117 -1.90 -2.50 -1.11
N LEU A 118 -3.05 -2.00 -0.67
CA LEU A 118 -3.73 -0.87 -1.32
C LEU A 118 -2.88 0.40 -1.29
N ARG A 119 -2.26 0.72 -0.14
CA ARG A 119 -1.32 1.86 -0.03
C ARG A 119 -0.15 1.69 -0.99
N PHE A 120 0.41 0.49 -1.09
CA PHE A 120 1.53 0.22 -1.98
C PHE A 120 1.13 0.42 -3.45
N LEU A 121 -0.01 -0.14 -3.86
CA LEU A 121 -0.58 0.07 -5.20
C LEU A 121 -0.85 1.56 -5.47
N ALA A 122 -1.29 2.31 -4.46
CA ALA A 122 -1.51 3.74 -4.58
C ALA A 122 -0.21 4.51 -4.83
N ASP A 123 0.83 4.27 -4.02
CA ASP A 123 2.11 4.98 -4.16
C ASP A 123 2.92 4.55 -5.40
N LEU A 124 2.64 3.38 -5.98
CA LEU A 124 3.16 2.98 -7.29
C LEU A 124 2.67 3.85 -8.46
N VAL A 125 1.58 4.62 -8.29
CA VAL A 125 1.18 5.64 -9.27
C VAL A 125 2.20 6.77 -9.32
N ASN A 126 2.71 7.20 -8.16
CA ASN A 126 3.77 8.20 -8.07
C ASN A 126 5.10 7.70 -8.66
N CYS A 127 5.30 6.38 -8.71
CA CYS A 127 6.48 5.74 -9.29
C CYS A 127 6.33 5.39 -10.78
N HIS A 128 5.25 5.86 -11.44
CA HIS A 128 4.94 5.58 -12.84
C HIS A 128 4.84 4.07 -13.18
N VAL A 129 4.46 3.24 -12.22
CA VAL A 129 4.22 1.80 -12.44
C VAL A 129 2.74 1.53 -12.74
N ILE A 130 1.83 2.22 -12.03
CA ILE A 130 0.37 2.04 -12.19
C ILE A 130 -0.24 3.32 -12.72
N SER A 131 -1.23 3.20 -13.61
CA SER A 131 -1.99 4.36 -14.08
C SER A 131 -2.96 4.90 -13.03
N ALA A 132 -3.01 6.23 -12.87
CA ALA A 132 -3.95 6.91 -11.98
C ALA A 132 -5.43 6.53 -12.26
N THR A 133 -5.77 6.32 -13.54
CA THR A 133 -7.11 5.90 -13.96
C THR A 133 -7.50 4.55 -13.36
N SER A 134 -6.61 3.56 -13.44
CA SER A 134 -6.91 2.21 -12.95
C SER A 134 -6.95 2.14 -11.42
N LEU A 135 -6.17 2.97 -10.72
CA LEU A 135 -6.29 3.13 -9.27
C LEU A 135 -7.65 3.75 -8.88
N LEU A 136 -8.08 4.83 -9.54
CA LEU A 136 -9.36 5.47 -9.25
C LEU A 136 -10.54 4.50 -9.47
N GLN A 137 -10.51 3.69 -10.53
CA GLN A 137 -11.51 2.64 -10.75
C GLN A 137 -11.57 1.63 -9.59
N LEU A 138 -10.43 1.25 -9.01
CA LEU A 138 -10.41 0.41 -7.81
C LEU A 138 -11.02 1.14 -6.60
N LEU A 139 -10.68 2.42 -6.39
CA LEU A 139 -11.24 3.19 -5.28
C LEU A 139 -12.76 3.41 -5.43
N ASP A 140 -13.24 3.61 -6.66
CA ASP A 140 -14.66 3.70 -7.01
C ASP A 140 -15.39 2.39 -6.67
N ASN A 141 -14.85 1.24 -7.09
CA ASN A 141 -15.43 -0.07 -6.74
C ASN A 141 -15.46 -0.30 -5.21
N MET A 142 -14.49 0.23 -4.47
CA MET A 142 -14.44 0.13 -3.01
C MET A 142 -15.47 1.03 -2.32
N ILE A 143 -15.72 2.25 -2.80
CA ILE A 143 -16.78 3.11 -2.24
C ILE A 143 -18.17 2.58 -2.60
N ASP A 144 -18.35 1.99 -3.78
CA ASP A 144 -19.57 1.28 -4.14
C ASP A 144 -19.85 0.11 -3.20
N THR A 145 -18.81 -0.67 -2.86
CA THR A 145 -18.89 -1.74 -1.86
C THR A 145 -19.24 -1.18 -0.47
N ALA A 146 -18.71 -0.01 -0.10
CA ALA A 146 -19.06 0.64 1.16
C ALA A 146 -20.50 1.17 1.17
N ASN A 147 -21.14 1.34 0.01
CA ASN A 147 -22.53 1.76 -0.12
C ASN A 147 -23.52 0.59 -0.23
N GLU A 148 -23.05 -0.66 -0.18
CA GLU A 148 -23.93 -1.84 -0.08
C GLU A 148 -24.90 -1.72 1.10
N ASP A 149 -26.17 -2.04 0.83
CA ASP A 149 -27.20 -2.15 1.86
C ASP A 149 -27.13 -3.50 2.58
N ASN A 150 -27.73 -3.57 3.78
CA ASN A 150 -27.86 -4.80 4.57
C ASN A 150 -26.54 -5.50 4.94
N VAL A 151 -25.42 -4.77 4.97
CA VAL A 151 -24.12 -5.26 5.46
C VAL A 151 -23.68 -4.53 6.73
N PRO A 152 -22.80 -5.13 7.57
CA PRO A 152 -22.33 -4.51 8.80
C PRO A 152 -21.66 -3.14 8.57
N GLN A 153 -21.92 -2.16 9.44
CA GLN A 153 -21.30 -0.83 9.33
C GLN A 153 -19.76 -0.93 9.33
N VAL A 154 -19.19 -1.83 10.13
CA VAL A 154 -17.73 -2.05 10.20
C VAL A 154 -17.09 -2.53 8.89
N ARG A 155 -17.85 -3.22 8.02
CA ARG A 155 -17.40 -3.54 6.65
C ARG A 155 -17.26 -2.27 5.83
N ARG A 156 -18.31 -1.46 5.84
CA ARG A 156 -18.43 -0.24 5.06
C ARG A 156 -17.37 0.78 5.50
N ASP A 157 -17.22 0.93 6.80
CA ASP A 157 -16.23 1.80 7.44
C ASP A 157 -14.79 1.40 7.08
N TRP A 158 -14.48 0.10 6.98
CA TRP A 158 -13.14 -0.34 6.59
C TRP A 158 -12.77 0.06 5.16
N TYR A 159 -13.67 -0.07 4.20
CA TYR A 159 -13.41 0.34 2.81
C TYR A 159 -13.16 1.84 2.71
N VAL A 160 -13.99 2.66 3.36
CA VAL A 160 -13.79 4.12 3.39
C VAL A 160 -12.50 4.51 4.08
N PHE A 161 -12.16 3.85 5.21
CA PHE A 161 -10.88 4.06 5.88
C PHE A 161 -9.71 3.70 4.98
N ALA A 162 -9.76 2.55 4.30
CA ALA A 162 -8.71 2.10 3.41
C ALA A 162 -8.47 3.11 2.27
N ILE A 163 -9.54 3.59 1.62
CA ILE A 163 -9.47 4.64 0.58
C ILE A 163 -8.83 5.92 1.13
N LEU A 164 -9.39 6.51 2.19
CA LEU A 164 -8.89 7.76 2.77
C LEU A 164 -7.43 7.65 3.22
N SER A 165 -7.05 6.49 3.75
CA SER A 165 -5.68 6.22 4.22
C SER A 165 -4.65 6.06 3.10
N THR A 166 -5.03 6.14 1.82
CA THR A 166 -4.08 6.17 0.70
C THR A 166 -3.78 7.58 0.21
N LEU A 167 -4.68 8.54 0.49
CA LEU A 167 -4.61 9.88 -0.07
C LEU A 167 -3.40 10.72 0.36
N PRO A 168 -2.81 10.55 1.57
CA PRO A 168 -1.54 11.20 1.88
C PRO A 168 -0.39 10.80 0.94
N TRP A 169 -0.46 9.60 0.35
CA TRP A 169 0.56 9.11 -0.57
C TRP A 169 0.28 9.56 -2.00
N VAL A 170 -0.96 9.39 -2.49
CA VAL A 170 -1.28 9.53 -3.93
C VAL A 170 -2.21 10.70 -4.27
N GLY A 171 -2.79 11.37 -3.27
CA GLY A 171 -3.88 12.33 -3.49
C GLY A 171 -3.52 13.47 -4.45
N ARG A 172 -2.28 13.98 -4.37
CA ARG A 172 -1.77 15.01 -5.27
C ARG A 172 -1.75 14.54 -6.73
N GLU A 173 -1.19 13.36 -6.97
CA GLU A 173 -1.04 12.78 -8.30
C GLU A 173 -2.41 12.50 -8.95
N LEU A 174 -3.36 11.99 -8.16
CA LEU A 174 -4.74 11.79 -8.61
C LEU A 174 -5.45 13.11 -8.90
N TYR A 175 -5.23 14.13 -8.08
CA TYR A 175 -5.81 15.46 -8.30
C TYR A 175 -5.27 16.08 -9.59
N GLU A 176 -3.94 16.11 -9.77
CA GLU A 176 -3.29 16.71 -10.94
C GLU A 176 -3.71 16.01 -12.25
N LYS A 177 -3.87 14.67 -12.24
CA LYS A 177 -4.22 13.90 -13.45
C LYS A 177 -5.73 13.74 -13.67
N LYS A 178 -6.53 13.70 -12.61
CA LYS A 178 -7.94 13.22 -12.63
C LYS A 178 -8.82 13.94 -11.61
N GLU A 179 -8.61 15.23 -11.38
CA GLU A 179 -9.34 16.09 -10.43
C GLU A 179 -10.84 15.76 -10.31
N LYS A 180 -11.60 15.82 -11.41
CA LYS A 180 -13.06 15.61 -11.40
C LYS A 180 -13.48 14.24 -10.85
N VAL A 181 -12.70 13.20 -11.13
CA VAL A 181 -12.99 11.84 -10.66
C VAL A 181 -12.68 11.72 -9.17
N LEU A 182 -11.54 12.28 -8.74
CA LEU A 182 -11.19 12.32 -7.32
C LEU A 182 -12.23 13.12 -6.51
N GLU A 183 -12.66 14.28 -7.02
CA GLU A 183 -13.69 15.11 -6.38
C GLU A 183 -15.03 14.37 -6.24
N HIS A 184 -15.43 13.61 -7.26
CA HIS A 184 -16.62 12.77 -7.19
C HIS A 184 -16.53 11.72 -6.08
N LEU A 185 -15.39 11.00 -6.01
CA LEU A 185 -15.11 10.02 -4.95
C LEU A 185 -15.18 10.66 -3.55
N LEU A 186 -14.59 11.84 -3.36
CA LEU A 186 -14.61 12.56 -2.08
C LEU A 186 -16.04 12.97 -1.67
N ILE A 187 -16.89 13.39 -2.62
CA ILE A 187 -18.30 13.69 -2.36
C ILE A 187 -19.05 12.43 -1.91
N GLN A 188 -18.84 11.30 -2.57
CA GLN A 188 -19.46 10.03 -2.16
C GLN A 188 -19.04 9.63 -0.73
N ILE A 189 -17.76 9.80 -0.39
CA ILE A 189 -17.25 9.56 0.97
C ILE A 189 -17.91 10.51 1.98
N GLU A 190 -18.03 11.80 1.68
CA GLU A 190 -18.67 12.76 2.58
C GLU A 190 -20.14 12.39 2.85
N VAL A 191 -20.88 12.04 1.80
CA VAL A 191 -22.27 11.56 1.91
C VAL A 191 -22.35 10.30 2.77
N PHE A 192 -21.41 9.36 2.60
CA PHE A 192 -21.32 8.17 3.42
C PHE A 192 -21.10 8.51 4.90
N LEU A 193 -20.08 9.32 5.20
CA LEU A 193 -19.69 9.68 6.57
C LEU A 193 -20.83 10.37 7.33
N ASN A 194 -21.60 11.24 6.65
CA ASN A 194 -22.74 11.93 7.23
C ASN A 194 -23.90 11.01 7.64
N LYS A 195 -23.97 9.79 7.09
CA LYS A 195 -25.02 8.80 7.40
C LYS A 195 -24.60 7.79 8.47
N ARG A 196 -23.33 7.76 8.89
CA ARG A 196 -22.82 6.75 9.82
C ARG A 196 -23.40 6.90 11.22
N THR A 197 -23.63 5.77 11.89
CA THR A 197 -23.96 5.77 13.32
C THR A 197 -22.67 5.80 14.15
N LYS A 198 -22.67 6.55 15.25
CA LYS A 198 -21.50 6.72 16.13
C LYS A 198 -21.76 6.20 17.55
N LYS A 199 -22.66 5.22 17.70
CA LYS A 199 -23.09 4.66 19.00
C LYS A 199 -21.92 4.09 19.82
N HIS A 200 -20.88 3.60 19.15
CA HIS A 200 -19.69 3.04 19.77
C HIS A 200 -18.78 4.10 20.41
N HIS A 201 -18.86 5.37 19.98
CA HIS A 201 -17.91 6.43 20.33
C HIS A 201 -17.73 6.59 21.84
N ASN A 202 -18.82 6.81 22.58
CA ASN A 202 -18.78 6.99 24.03
C ASN A 202 -18.18 5.79 24.78
N ALA A 203 -18.38 4.57 24.28
CA ALA A 203 -17.87 3.36 24.92
C ALA A 203 -16.36 3.14 24.70
N LEU A 204 -15.78 3.76 23.67
CA LEU A 204 -14.38 3.58 23.27
C LEU A 204 -13.47 4.74 23.69
N ARG A 205 -14.04 5.85 24.19
CA ARG A 205 -13.27 6.97 24.73
C ARG A 205 -12.56 6.56 26.03
N VAL A 206 -11.29 6.90 26.12
CA VAL A 206 -10.47 6.88 27.35
C VAL A 206 -10.90 8.01 28.31
N TRP A 207 -11.20 9.19 27.77
CA TRP A 207 -11.66 10.36 28.55
C TRP A 207 -12.99 10.88 28.02
N ALA A 208 -13.95 11.10 28.92
CA ALA A 208 -15.27 11.64 28.58
C ALA A 208 -15.28 13.16 28.36
N VAL A 209 -14.26 13.87 28.85
CA VAL A 209 -14.13 15.32 28.71
C VAL A 209 -13.36 15.64 27.42
N ASP A 210 -13.80 16.66 26.69
CA ASP A 210 -13.21 17.06 25.39
C ASP A 210 -12.00 18.01 25.51
N THR A 211 -11.67 18.43 26.72
CA THR A 211 -10.62 19.40 27.02
C THR A 211 -9.48 18.71 27.80
N PRO A 212 -8.20 18.91 27.45
CA PRO A 212 -7.69 19.80 26.39
C PRO A 212 -7.80 19.22 24.97
N HIS A 213 -8.01 17.91 24.84
CA HIS A 213 -8.01 17.22 23.56
C HIS A 213 -9.26 16.34 23.42
N PRO A 214 -10.11 16.58 22.40
CA PRO A 214 -11.25 15.73 22.14
C PRO A 214 -10.77 14.39 21.59
N GLN A 215 -11.42 13.32 22.05
CA GLN A 215 -11.16 11.98 21.55
C GLN A 215 -12.08 11.68 20.38
N GLU A 216 -11.62 12.03 19.18
CA GLU A 216 -12.38 11.93 17.94
C GLU A 216 -12.57 10.48 17.47
N GLU A 217 -13.71 10.21 16.82
CA GLU A 217 -13.92 8.96 16.09
C GLU A 217 -12.96 8.89 14.89
N TYR A 218 -12.38 7.71 14.64
CA TYR A 218 -11.23 7.59 13.75
C TYR A 218 -11.48 8.05 12.31
N LEU A 219 -12.66 7.81 11.76
CA LEU A 219 -13.01 8.20 10.38
C LEU A 219 -13.33 9.70 10.31
N ASP A 220 -13.96 10.28 11.32
CA ASP A 220 -14.16 11.73 11.40
C ASP A 220 -12.81 12.48 11.46
N CYS A 221 -11.89 11.97 12.30
CA CYS A 221 -10.56 12.54 12.43
C CYS A 221 -9.78 12.42 11.12
N LEU A 222 -9.77 11.24 10.50
CA LEU A 222 -9.09 11.01 9.21
C LEU A 222 -9.71 11.88 8.09
N TRP A 223 -11.03 12.01 8.05
CA TRP A 223 -11.70 12.88 7.09
C TRP A 223 -11.29 14.34 7.24
N SER A 224 -11.19 14.82 8.48
CA SER A 224 -10.71 16.18 8.76
C SER A 224 -9.25 16.38 8.32
N GLN A 225 -8.40 15.37 8.51
CA GLN A 225 -7.01 15.39 8.01
C GLN A 225 -6.95 15.43 6.48
N VAL A 226 -7.76 14.62 5.79
CA VAL A 226 -7.83 14.60 4.32
C VAL A 226 -8.37 15.92 3.77
N ARG A 227 -9.40 16.50 4.39
CA ARG A 227 -9.92 17.83 4.01
C ARG A 227 -8.85 18.90 4.17
N LYS A 228 -8.08 18.88 5.26
CA LYS A 228 -6.94 19.78 5.45
C LYS A 228 -5.88 19.57 4.37
N LEU A 229 -5.49 18.32 4.10
CA LEU A 229 -4.53 17.98 3.05
C LEU A 229 -4.99 18.54 1.69
N ARG A 230 -6.26 18.37 1.34
CA ARG A 230 -6.86 18.95 0.13
C ARG A 230 -6.81 20.49 0.12
N GLN A 231 -7.15 21.15 1.23
CA GLN A 231 -7.06 22.62 1.36
C GLN A 231 -5.62 23.12 1.21
N ASP A 232 -4.65 22.33 1.65
CA ASP A 232 -3.23 22.59 1.51
C ASP A 232 -2.68 22.13 0.13
N ASN A 233 -3.55 22.04 -0.89
CA ASN A 233 -3.21 21.60 -2.26
C ASN A 233 -2.51 20.23 -2.33
N TRP A 234 -2.97 19.30 -1.50
CA TRP A 234 -2.42 17.95 -1.38
C TRP A 234 -0.94 17.91 -0.97
N ALA A 235 -0.44 18.98 -0.34
CA ALA A 235 0.93 19.07 0.13
C ALA A 235 1.06 18.63 1.59
N GLU A 236 2.03 17.76 1.85
CA GLU A 236 2.45 17.36 3.20
C GLU A 236 3.98 17.42 3.33
N LYS A 237 4.50 17.33 4.56
CA LYS A 237 5.93 17.59 4.86
C LYS A 237 6.63 16.44 5.58
N HIS A 238 6.03 15.26 5.63
CA HIS A 238 6.50 14.15 6.45
C HIS A 238 6.94 12.93 5.64
N ILE A 239 6.21 12.56 4.58
CA ILE A 239 6.48 11.33 3.84
C ILE A 239 7.74 11.53 2.98
N PRO A 240 8.81 10.73 3.19
CA PRO A 240 9.96 10.74 2.30
C PRO A 240 9.58 10.07 0.98
N ARG A 241 9.95 10.68 -0.15
CA ARG A 241 9.57 10.25 -1.50
C ARG A 241 10.83 10.05 -2.37
N PRO A 242 11.57 8.93 -2.21
CA PRO A 242 12.84 8.73 -2.91
C PRO A 242 12.70 8.77 -4.44
N TYR A 243 11.57 8.32 -4.98
CA TYR A 243 11.25 8.37 -6.41
C TYR A 243 11.34 9.77 -7.03
N LEU A 244 11.22 10.86 -6.26
CA LEU A 244 11.39 12.22 -6.79
C LEU A 244 12.82 12.49 -7.28
N ALA A 245 13.83 11.77 -6.76
CA ALA A 245 15.21 11.87 -7.23
C ALA A 245 15.45 11.12 -8.56
N PHE A 246 14.48 10.35 -9.02
CA PHE A 246 14.55 9.51 -10.22
C PHE A 246 13.55 9.92 -11.31
N ASP A 247 13.06 11.15 -11.26
CA ASP A 247 12.02 11.66 -12.16
C ASP A 247 12.36 11.44 -13.64
N SER A 248 13.61 11.69 -14.05
CA SER A 248 14.07 11.47 -15.42
C SER A 248 13.99 10.01 -15.89
N ILE A 249 14.11 9.05 -14.98
CA ILE A 249 14.03 7.61 -15.28
C ILE A 249 12.56 7.16 -15.27
N LEU A 250 11.82 7.55 -14.23
CA LEU A 250 10.47 7.06 -14.00
C LEU A 250 9.46 7.66 -14.97
N CYS A 251 9.64 8.91 -15.41
CA CYS A 251 8.76 9.53 -16.40
C CYS A 251 8.80 8.85 -17.78
N GLU A 252 9.91 8.20 -18.14
CA GLU A 252 10.06 7.45 -19.39
C GLU A 252 9.48 6.03 -19.31
N ALA A 253 9.19 5.55 -18.10
CA ALA A 253 8.67 4.20 -17.89
C ALA A 253 7.21 4.08 -18.35
N LEU A 254 6.89 2.95 -18.99
CA LEU A 254 5.52 2.60 -19.34
C LEU A 254 4.73 2.17 -18.08
N GLN A 255 3.48 2.59 -18.02
CA GLN A 255 2.56 2.27 -16.93
C GLN A 255 1.73 1.01 -17.22
N HIS A 256 1.35 0.32 -16.16
CA HIS A 256 0.40 -0.79 -16.17
C HIS A 256 -0.98 -0.33 -15.72
N ASN A 257 -2.02 -1.01 -16.18
CA ASN A 257 -3.37 -0.84 -15.66
C ASN A 257 -3.68 -1.96 -14.68
N LEU A 258 -4.27 -1.62 -13.53
CA LEU A 258 -4.89 -2.61 -12.68
C LEU A 258 -6.05 -3.30 -13.44
N PRO A 259 -6.24 -4.61 -13.26
CA PRO A 259 -7.46 -5.26 -13.72
C PRO A 259 -8.66 -4.71 -12.92
N SER A 260 -9.88 -4.93 -13.42
CA SER A 260 -11.06 -4.63 -12.62
C SER A 260 -11.10 -5.50 -11.37
N ILE A 261 -11.03 -4.86 -10.20
CA ILE A 261 -11.02 -5.52 -8.89
C ILE A 261 -12.33 -5.15 -8.21
N LEU A 262 -13.16 -6.17 -7.99
CA LEU A 262 -14.36 -6.08 -7.17
C LEU A 262 -14.05 -6.65 -5.79
N PRO A 263 -14.27 -5.89 -4.71
CA PRO A 263 -14.14 -6.43 -3.37
C PRO A 263 -15.10 -7.62 -3.14
N PRO A 264 -14.73 -8.61 -2.30
CA PRO A 264 -15.56 -9.78 -2.10
C PRO A 264 -16.89 -9.41 -1.40
N PRO A 265 -18.02 -10.04 -1.76
CA PRO A 265 -19.30 -9.81 -1.09
C PRO A 265 -19.20 -10.13 0.41
N HIS A 266 -20.12 -9.57 1.19
CA HIS A 266 -20.19 -9.89 2.62
C HIS A 266 -20.55 -11.36 2.84
N HIS A 267 -19.99 -11.95 3.89
CA HIS A 267 -20.37 -13.25 4.42
C HIS A 267 -20.36 -13.17 5.95
N ASP A 268 -21.30 -13.83 6.62
CA ASP A 268 -21.48 -13.74 8.09
C ASP A 268 -20.24 -14.20 8.87
N SER A 269 -19.40 -15.04 8.27
CA SER A 269 -18.13 -15.47 8.87
C SER A 269 -17.02 -14.42 8.81
N TYR A 270 -17.20 -13.32 8.09
CA TYR A 270 -16.18 -12.27 7.93
C TYR A 270 -16.16 -11.37 9.16
N GLN A 271 -14.98 -11.26 9.78
CA GLN A 271 -14.76 -10.41 10.95
C GLN A 271 -14.01 -9.15 10.54
N TYR A 272 -14.69 -8.01 10.50
CA TYR A 272 -14.09 -6.73 10.14
C TYR A 272 -13.42 -6.05 11.34
N PRO A 273 -12.47 -5.14 11.11
CA PRO A 273 -11.87 -4.36 12.20
C PRO A 273 -12.92 -3.55 12.95
N MET A 274 -12.79 -3.52 14.27
CA MET A 274 -13.64 -2.69 15.13
C MET A 274 -13.35 -1.21 14.88
N PRO A 275 -14.34 -0.31 15.06
CA PRO A 275 -14.07 1.11 15.08
C PRO A 275 -13.18 1.46 16.27
N TRP A 276 -12.45 2.57 16.18
CA TRP A 276 -11.63 3.06 17.28
C TRP A 276 -11.77 4.56 17.46
N VAL A 277 -11.22 5.04 18.57
CA VAL A 277 -11.16 6.44 18.93
C VAL A 277 -9.70 6.84 18.96
N ILE A 278 -9.41 8.02 18.41
CA ILE A 278 -8.04 8.54 18.36
C ILE A 278 -7.60 8.92 19.76
N TYR A 279 -6.54 8.27 20.24
CA TYR A 279 -5.85 8.70 21.46
C TYR A 279 -5.14 10.02 21.19
N ARG A 280 -5.40 11.01 22.05
CA ARG A 280 -4.79 12.35 22.00
C ARG A 280 -4.76 12.94 23.40
#